data_AF-A0A285TNA0-F1
#
_entry.id   AF-A0A285TNA0-F1
#
_cell.length_a   1.000
_cell.length_b   1.000
_cell.length_c   1.000
_cell.angle_alpha   90.00
_cell.angle_beta   90.00
_cell.angle_gamma   90.00
#
_symmetry.space_group_name_H-M   'P 1'
#
loop_
_entity.id
_entity.type
_entity.pdbx_description
1 polymer ?
#
loop_
_entity_poly.entity_id
_entity_poly.type
_entity_poly.pdbx_seq_one_letter_code
_entity_poly.pdbx_strand_id
1 'polypeptide(L)'
;MSRAKPIATFVTRNNELVGVYPGFLGGNTLIKAKSIGNGAIELTHKCMCCNVYYHQCPIIQSIIWYYSVYLKQGISGFNWVQKKVVLNLEWEQIPIPALDEGAV
;
A
#
# COMPACT_ATOMS: atom_id res chain seq x y z
N MET A 1 -10.71 -3.49 -14.34
CA MET A 1 -9.24 -3.31 -14.40
C MET A 1 -8.63 -4.13 -13.29
N SER A 2 -7.68 -5.03 -13.58
CA SER A 2 -7.01 -5.84 -12.56
C SER A 2 -6.16 -4.96 -11.65
N ARG A 3 -6.29 -5.09 -10.33
CA ARG A 3 -5.47 -4.33 -9.37
C ARG A 3 -4.02 -4.82 -9.44
N ALA A 4 -3.06 -3.91 -9.29
CA ALA A 4 -1.67 -4.32 -9.11
C ALA A 4 -1.56 -5.21 -7.86
N LYS A 5 -0.89 -6.35 -7.94
CA LYS A 5 -0.71 -7.26 -6.79
C LYS A 5 0.68 -7.03 -6.18
N PRO A 6 0.79 -6.79 -4.86
CA PRO A 6 2.08 -6.75 -4.21
C PRO A 6 2.74 -8.14 -4.27
N ILE A 7 4.06 -8.17 -4.35
CA ILE A 7 4.84 -9.42 -4.27
C ILE A 7 5.11 -9.81 -2.81
N ALA A 8 5.11 -8.82 -1.91
CA ALA A 8 5.26 -9.02 -0.48
C ALA A 8 4.62 -7.86 0.28
N THR A 9 4.23 -8.11 1.52
CA THR A 9 3.67 -7.13 2.44
C THR A 9 4.36 -7.20 3.80
N PHE A 10 4.51 -6.04 4.43
CA PHE A 10 5.13 -5.92 5.74
C PHE A 10 4.28 -5.03 6.64
N VAL A 11 4.43 -5.21 7.95
CA VAL A 11 3.86 -4.34 8.97
C VAL A 11 4.99 -3.69 9.76
N THR A 12 4.86 -2.39 10.00
CA THR A 12 5.78 -1.65 10.87
C THR A 12 5.31 -1.73 12.32
N ARG A 13 6.19 -1.39 13.28
CA ARG A 13 5.83 -1.35 14.72
C ARG A 13 4.63 -0.43 15.04
N ASN A 14 4.28 0.49 14.16
CA ASN A 14 3.17 1.43 14.31
C ASN A 14 1.91 0.98 13.55
N ASN A 15 1.79 -0.31 13.22
CA ASN A 15 0.69 -0.87 12.42
C ASN A 15 0.50 -0.21 11.04
N GLU A 16 1.60 0.27 10.45
CA GLU A 16 1.59 0.76 9.07
C GLU A 16 1.79 -0.42 8.12
N LEU A 17 1.00 -0.49 7.05
CA LEU A 17 1.16 -1.52 6.03
C LEU A 17 2.13 -1.04 4.95
N VAL A 18 3.08 -1.89 4.58
CA VAL A 18 3.99 -1.65 3.47
C VAL A 18 3.74 -2.71 2.41
N GLY A 19 3.48 -2.27 1.18
CA GLY A 19 3.40 -3.15 0.01
C GLY A 19 4.64 -3.02 -0.86
N VAL A 20 5.19 -4.16 -1.28
CA VAL A 20 6.26 -4.23 -2.28
C VAL A 20 5.67 -4.62 -3.62
N TYR A 21 5.98 -3.85 -4.66
CA TYR A 21 5.48 -4.05 -6.01
C TYR A 21 6.65 -4.10 -7.00
N PRO A 22 6.49 -4.80 -8.14
CA PRO A 22 7.44 -4.71 -9.23
C PRO A 22 7.58 -3.25 -9.71
N GLY A 23 8.81 -2.80 -9.89
CA GLY A 23 9.12 -1.48 -10.44
C GLY A 23 8.92 -1.45 -11.96
N PHE A 24 8.43 -0.32 -12.48
CA PHE A 24 8.16 -0.16 -13.92
C PHE A 24 9.43 -0.27 -14.79
N LEU A 25 10.57 0.22 -14.30
CA LEU A 25 11.88 0.16 -14.98
C LEU A 25 12.76 -0.97 -14.44
N GLY A 26 12.17 -1.97 -13.78
CA GLY A 26 12.88 -3.01 -13.06
C GLY A 26 13.10 -2.71 -11.57
N GLY A 27 13.50 -3.74 -10.84
CA GLY A 27 13.61 -3.71 -9.38
C GLY A 27 12.25 -3.69 -8.67
N ASN A 28 12.25 -3.24 -7.41
CA ASN A 28 11.07 -3.17 -6.57
C ASN A 28 10.77 -1.72 -6.18
N THR A 29 9.48 -1.40 -6.07
CA THR A 29 9.01 -0.15 -5.48
C THR A 29 8.16 -0.44 -4.26
N LEU A 30 8.27 0.43 -3.27
CA LEU A 30 7.59 0.28 -1.99
C LEU A 30 6.58 1.41 -1.84
N ILE A 31 5.45 1.07 -1.24
CA ILE A 31 4.41 2.00 -0.82
C ILE A 31 4.06 1.71 0.62
N LYS A 32 3.93 2.76 1.43
CA LYS A 32 3.53 2.66 2.83
C LYS A 32 2.19 3.33 3.04
N ALA A 33 1.31 2.69 3.78
CA ALA A 33 0.01 3.20 4.20
C ALA A 33 -0.07 3.23 5.73
N LYS A 34 -0.48 4.37 6.28
CA LYS A 34 -0.73 4.53 7.72
C LYS A 34 -2.07 5.20 7.96
N SER A 35 -2.73 4.88 9.07
CA SER A 35 -3.93 5.59 9.50
C SER A 35 -3.56 6.98 10.01
N ILE A 36 -4.37 7.99 9.68
CA ILE A 36 -4.28 9.34 10.25
C ILE A 36 -5.56 9.71 11.03
N GLY A 37 -6.42 8.73 11.31
CA GLY A 37 -7.69 8.90 12.04
C GLY A 37 -8.90 9.14 11.13
N ASN A 38 -10.10 8.97 11.68
CA ASN A 38 -11.39 9.19 11.00
C ASN A 38 -11.56 8.41 9.66
N GLY A 39 -10.96 7.23 9.57
CA GLY A 39 -10.95 6.40 8.36
C GLY A 39 -10.07 6.93 7.22
N ALA A 40 -9.36 8.05 7.43
CA ALA A 40 -8.42 8.60 6.47
C ALA A 40 -7.03 7.98 6.65
N ILE A 41 -6.29 7.91 5.55
CA ILE A 41 -4.95 7.31 5.54
C ILE A 41 -3.93 8.25 4.90
N GLU A 42 -2.67 8.11 5.28
CA GLU A 42 -1.56 8.73 4.56
C GLU A 42 -0.79 7.65 3.81
N LEU A 43 -0.59 7.90 2.51
CA LEU A 43 0.19 7.07 1.63
C LEU A 43 1.53 7.73 1.37
N THR A 44 2.63 7.01 1.59
CA THR A 44 3.97 7.43 1.19
C THR A 44 4.42 6.59 -0.01
N HIS A 45 4.54 7.22 -1.17
CA HIS A 45 4.97 6.52 -2.38
C HIS A 45 5.54 7.47 -3.43
N LYS A 46 6.55 7.00 -4.16
CA LYS A 46 7.08 7.65 -5.34
C LYS A 46 7.49 6.60 -6.37
N CYS A 47 6.83 6.60 -7.51
CA CYS A 47 7.23 5.83 -8.69
C CYS A 47 7.11 6.69 -9.96
N MET A 48 7.49 6.15 -11.12
CA MET A 48 7.38 6.85 -12.40
C MET A 48 5.92 7.24 -12.71
N CYS A 49 4.96 6.33 -12.48
CA CYS A 49 3.54 6.61 -12.72
C CYS A 49 3.01 7.77 -11.88
N CYS A 50 3.52 7.95 -10.66
CA CYS A 50 3.16 9.08 -9.80
C CYS A 50 3.52 10.44 -10.41
N ASN A 51 4.64 10.52 -11.13
CA ASN A 51 5.08 11.76 -11.76
C ASN A 51 4.26 12.11 -13.01
N VAL A 52 3.63 11.12 -13.66
CA VAL A 52 2.92 11.29 -14.93
C VAL A 52 1.40 11.36 -14.75
N TYR A 53 0.84 10.50 -13.90
CA TYR A 53 -0.61 10.28 -13.77
C TYR A 53 -1.18 10.67 -12.40
N TYR A 54 -0.35 11.27 -11.53
CA TYR A 54 -0.70 11.78 -10.21
C TYR A 54 -1.56 10.78 -9.40
N HIS A 55 -2.88 10.96 -9.33
CA HIS A 55 -3.82 10.13 -8.56
C HIS A 55 -4.17 8.76 -9.17
N GLN A 56 -3.86 8.51 -10.44
CA GLN A 56 -4.26 7.26 -11.12
C GLN A 56 -3.18 6.16 -11.06
N CYS A 57 -2.23 6.26 -10.14
CA CYS A 57 -1.22 5.23 -9.96
C CYS A 57 -1.87 3.91 -9.49
N PRO A 58 -1.71 2.79 -10.22
CA PRO A 58 -2.35 1.52 -9.86
C PRO A 58 -1.82 0.94 -8.53
N ILE A 59 -0.59 1.30 -8.14
CA ILE A 59 0.01 0.91 -6.86
C ILE A 59 -0.69 1.64 -5.69
N ILE A 60 -1.01 2.92 -5.86
CA ILE A 60 -1.77 3.70 -4.88
C ILE A 60 -3.16 3.11 -4.70
N GLN A 61 -3.90 2.85 -5.78
CA GLN A 61 -5.23 2.25 -5.70
C GLN A 61 -5.21 0.85 -5.07
N SER A 62 -4.18 0.06 -5.43
CA SER A 62 -3.98 -1.27 -4.87
C SER A 62 -3.75 -1.23 -3.37
N ILE A 63 -2.80 -0.43 -2.87
CA ILE A 63 -2.48 -0.42 -1.44
C ILE A 63 -3.66 0.06 -0.59
N ILE A 64 -4.48 0.99 -1.09
CA ILE A 64 -5.69 1.46 -0.39
C ILE A 64 -6.61 0.27 -0.10
N TRP A 65 -6.81 -0.59 -1.10
CA TRP A 65 -7.63 -1.79 -0.95
C TRP A 65 -6.98 -2.82 -0.02
N TYR A 66 -5.70 -3.12 -0.18
CA TYR A 66 -5.01 -4.06 0.72
C TYR A 66 -5.02 -3.57 2.17
N TYR A 67 -4.92 -2.25 2.37
CA TYR A 67 -4.98 -1.65 3.69
C TYR A 67 -6.39 -1.66 4.28
N SER A 68 -7.43 -1.46 3.47
CA SER A 68 -8.82 -1.61 3.92
C SER A 68 -9.13 -3.04 4.37
N VAL A 69 -8.59 -4.03 3.65
CA VAL A 69 -8.71 -5.46 4.01
C VAL A 69 -7.93 -5.75 5.29
N TYR A 70 -6.67 -5.29 5.38
CA TYR A 70 -5.83 -5.45 6.57
C TYR A 70 -6.49 -4.89 7.83
N LEU A 71 -7.10 -3.70 7.74
CA LEU A 71 -7.78 -3.07 8.86
C LEU A 71 -9.23 -3.52 9.06
N LYS A 72 -9.78 -4.33 8.14
CA LYS A 72 -11.21 -4.71 8.12
C LYS A 72 -12.17 -3.51 8.22
N GLN A 73 -11.82 -2.40 7.57
CA GLN A 73 -12.61 -1.16 7.60
C GLN A 73 -12.54 -0.41 6.26
N GLY A 74 -13.57 0.42 6.01
CA GLY A 74 -13.58 1.32 4.85
C GLY A 74 -12.58 2.47 4.99
N ILE A 75 -12.06 2.94 3.85
CA ILE A 75 -11.20 4.13 3.78
C ILE A 75 -12.02 5.31 3.29
N SER A 76 -12.11 6.37 4.09
CA SER A 76 -12.92 7.57 3.79
C SER A 76 -12.18 8.57 2.89
N GLY A 77 -10.85 8.52 2.88
CA GLY A 77 -10.00 9.38 2.06
C GLY A 77 -8.53 9.08 2.25
N PHE A 78 -7.68 9.70 1.43
CA PHE A 78 -6.24 9.58 1.60
C PHE A 78 -5.51 10.90 1.35
N ASN A 79 -4.45 11.12 2.11
CA ASN A 79 -3.39 12.07 1.78
C ASN A 79 -2.24 11.31 1.12
N TRP A 80 -1.56 11.92 0.17
CA TRP A 80 -0.44 11.28 -0.53
C TRP A 80 0.82 12.13 -0.46
N VAL A 81 1.87 11.52 0.10
CA VAL A 81 3.22 12.08 0.23
C VAL A 81 4.13 11.44 -0.82
N GLN A 82 4.65 12.27 -1.72
CA GLN A 82 5.53 11.86 -2.82
C GLN A 82 6.98 11.61 -2.37
N LYS A 83 7.20 10.56 -1.58
CA LYS A 83 8.54 10.17 -1.09
C LYS A 83 8.85 8.71 -1.39
N LYS A 84 10.12 8.43 -1.69
CA LYS A 84 10.61 7.05 -1.87
C LYS A 84 10.63 6.35 -0.51
N VAL A 85 10.02 5.17 -0.45
CA VAL A 85 10.10 4.27 0.71
C VAL A 85 11.29 3.33 0.52
N VAL A 86 12.07 3.13 1.57
CA VAL A 86 13.19 2.19 1.61
C VAL A 86 12.83 1.08 2.59
N LEU A 87 13.19 -0.15 2.23
CA LEU A 87 12.95 -1.32 3.08
C LEU A 87 13.66 -1.14 4.42
N ASN A 88 12.98 -1.50 5.52
CA ASN A 88 13.57 -1.61 6.84
C ASN A 88 13.51 -3.07 7.29
N LEU A 89 14.65 -3.60 7.75
CA LEU A 89 14.80 -4.98 8.20
C LEU A 89 14.06 -5.29 9.51
N GLU A 90 13.67 -4.26 10.27
CA GLU A 90 12.86 -4.42 11.48
C GLU A 90 11.36 -4.60 11.20
N TRP A 91 10.92 -4.48 9.95
CA TRP A 91 9.52 -4.70 9.60
C TRP A 91 9.21 -6.18 9.53
N GLU A 92 8.06 -6.56 10.08
CA GLU A 92 7.60 -7.93 10.06
C GLU A 92 6.93 -8.22 8.73
N GLN A 93 7.37 -9.28 8.04
CA GLN A 93 6.69 -9.73 6.84
C GLN A 93 5.38 -10.42 7.22
N ILE A 94 4.28 -9.99 6.62
CA ILE A 94 2.97 -10.61 6.79
C ILE A 94 2.46 -11.18 5.46
N PRO A 95 1.54 -12.16 5.48
CA PRO A 95 0.83 -12.58 4.28
C PRO A 95 0.15 -11.39 3.59
N ILE A 96 0.07 -11.44 2.26
CA ILE A 96 -0.66 -10.43 1.48
C ILE A 96 -2.12 -10.43 1.94
N PRO A 97 -2.66 -9.29 2.42
CA PRO A 97 -4.05 -9.24 2.87
C PRO A 97 -5.01 -9.68 1.77
N ALA A 98 -5.88 -10.62 2.08
CA ALA A 98 -6.93 -11.10 1.20
C ALA A 98 -8.26 -11.07 1.96
N LEU A 99 -9.37 -10.97 1.23
CA LEU A 99 -10.67 -11.26 1.84
C LEU A 99 -10.69 -12.76 2.12
N ASP A 100 -11.03 -13.15 3.35
CA ASP A 100 -11.24 -14.56 3.68
C ASP A 100 -12.35 -15.09 2.75
N GLU A 101 -12.02 -15.97 1.81
CA GLU A 101 -12.98 -16.59 0.89
C GLU A 101 -13.91 -17.62 1.59
N GLY A 102 -13.91 -17.65 2.93
CA GLY A 102 -14.58 -18.67 3.76
C GLY A 102 -15.71 -18.14 4.67
N ALA A 103 -16.23 -16.95 4.43
CA ALA A 103 -17.41 -16.43 5.14
C ALA A 103 -18.58 -16.21 4.18
N VAL A 104 -19.09 -17.31 3.62
CA VAL A 104 -20.43 -17.42 3.00
C VAL A 104 -21.06 -18.71 3.47
#